data_AF-A0A7L3PL24-F1
#
_entry.id   AF-A0A7L3PL24-F1
#
_cell.length_a   1.000
_cell.length_b   1.000
_cell.length_c   1.000
_cell.angle_alpha   90.00
_cell.angle_beta   90.00
_cell.angle_gamma   90.00
#
_symmetry.space_group_name_H-M   'P 1'
#
loop_
_entity.id
_entity.type
_entity.pdbx_description
1 polymer ?
#
loop_
_entity_poly.entity_id
_entity_poly.type
_entity_poly.pdbx_seq_one_letter_code
_entity_poly.pdbx_strand_id
1 'polypeptide(L)'
;RLVQSVVREGHFNVSMRLYKSPSFLQPYHLPTVAIPVTDTLYVLLKIEGQHQLKYFLLSILDCWATPSTDPFQNVQHKLIEEGCPHNDTVTYLNAIGESTTAKFSFQMFQFVGYPEVFLHCRVRLCLPNSSEACAKPCPRQWRKKRSLVDDYNKIVSYGPIHLLAAPSLGAETHHSSTDQQDLGGIPSLWLPGALVLLCVLCVLTVAAAAISVGRQL
;
A
#
# COMPACT_ATOMS: atom_id res chain seq x y z
N ARG A 1 -21.90 -54.76 -9.86
CA ARG A 1 -22.46 -53.40 -9.67
C ARG A 1 -21.27 -52.43 -9.62
N LEU A 2 -20.87 -51.88 -10.77
CA LEU A 2 -19.73 -50.97 -10.86
C LEU A 2 -20.15 -49.63 -10.25
N VAL A 3 -19.51 -49.23 -9.16
CA VAL A 3 -19.67 -47.88 -8.60
C VAL A 3 -18.91 -46.95 -9.52
N GLN A 4 -19.63 -46.30 -10.42
CA GLN A 4 -19.07 -45.29 -11.31
C GLN A 4 -18.85 -44.03 -10.46
N SER A 5 -17.62 -43.84 -9.97
CA SER A 5 -17.23 -42.56 -9.36
C SER A 5 -17.21 -41.52 -10.47
N VAL A 6 -18.31 -40.81 -10.64
CA VAL A 6 -18.34 -39.60 -11.47
C VAL A 6 -17.52 -38.55 -10.71
N VAL A 7 -16.23 -38.44 -11.03
CA VAL A 7 -15.46 -37.23 -10.70
C VAL A 7 -16.07 -36.13 -11.55
N ARG A 8 -16.96 -35.35 -10.94
CA ARG A 8 -17.45 -34.12 -11.55
C ARG A 8 -16.35 -33.08 -11.36
N GLU A 9 -15.56 -32.84 -12.40
CA GLU A 9 -14.76 -31.61 -12.54
C GLU A 9 -15.75 -30.43 -12.60
N GLY A 10 -16.17 -29.98 -11.42
CA GLY A 10 -17.00 -28.80 -11.27
C GLY A 10 -16.11 -27.58 -11.34
N HIS A 11 -16.19 -26.79 -12.41
CA HIS A 11 -15.58 -25.47 -12.46
C HIS A 11 -16.24 -24.59 -11.40
N PHE A 12 -15.50 -24.24 -10.35
CA PHE A 12 -15.94 -23.26 -9.37
C PHE A 12 -15.31 -21.90 -9.65
N ASN A 13 -16.05 -20.84 -9.34
CA ASN A 13 -15.57 -19.48 -9.50
C ASN A 13 -15.51 -18.81 -8.13
N VAL A 14 -14.38 -18.17 -7.83
CA VAL A 14 -14.18 -17.41 -6.59
C VAL A 14 -13.78 -16.02 -7.03
N SER A 15 -14.44 -15.00 -6.48
CA SER A 15 -14.04 -13.61 -6.65
C SER A 15 -13.17 -13.17 -5.47
N MET A 16 -12.21 -12.31 -5.76
CA MET A 16 -11.44 -11.56 -4.77
C MET A 16 -11.71 -10.08 -4.97
N ARG A 17 -12.08 -9.37 -3.90
CA ARG A 17 -12.32 -7.92 -3.93
C ARG A 17 -11.66 -7.26 -2.73
N LEU A 18 -11.14 -6.06 -2.95
CA LEU A 18 -10.59 -5.20 -1.90
C LEU A 18 -11.61 -4.14 -1.52
N TYR A 19 -11.61 -3.77 -0.25
CA TYR A 19 -12.51 -2.81 0.37
C TYR A 19 -11.74 -1.84 1.25
N LYS A 20 -12.31 -0.65 1.41
CA LYS A 20 -11.72 0.44 2.21
C LYS A 20 -11.87 0.26 3.72
N SER A 21 -12.81 -0.58 4.16
CA SER A 21 -13.17 -0.70 5.58
C SER A 21 -13.79 -2.07 5.89
N PRO A 22 -13.89 -2.47 7.17
CA PRO A 22 -14.40 -3.79 7.57
C PRO A 22 -15.92 -3.94 7.39
N SER A 23 -16.63 -2.89 6.95
CA SER A 23 -18.05 -2.99 6.60
C SER A 23 -18.28 -3.67 5.24
N PHE A 24 -17.25 -3.78 4.40
CA PHE A 24 -17.33 -4.36 3.05
C PHE A 24 -18.39 -3.69 2.15
N LEU A 25 -18.65 -2.39 2.36
CA LEU A 25 -19.62 -1.62 1.57
C LEU A 25 -18.99 -0.92 0.37
N GLN A 26 -17.77 -0.40 0.52
CA GLN A 26 -17.10 0.37 -0.51
C GLN A 26 -15.87 -0.39 -1.05
N PRO A 27 -16.00 -1.06 -2.21
CA PRO A 27 -14.87 -1.73 -2.83
C PRO A 27 -13.91 -0.73 -3.48
N TYR A 28 -12.66 -1.15 -3.64
CA TYR A 28 -11.76 -0.55 -4.61
C TYR A 28 -12.10 -1.08 -6.00
N HIS A 29 -12.30 -0.16 -6.95
CA HIS A 29 -12.46 -0.48 -8.36
C HIS A 29 -11.11 -0.44 -9.06
N LEU A 30 -10.92 -1.29 -10.07
CA LEU A 30 -9.73 -1.28 -10.91
C LEU A 30 -9.94 -0.35 -12.12
N PRO A 31 -8.92 0.41 -12.55
CA PRO A 31 -7.63 0.60 -11.87
C PRO A 31 -7.82 1.36 -10.54
N THR A 32 -7.07 0.98 -9.49
CA THR A 32 -7.23 1.63 -8.18
C THR A 32 -6.70 3.07 -8.22
N VAL A 33 -7.40 4.00 -7.58
CA VAL A 33 -6.77 5.27 -7.15
C VAL A 33 -5.62 4.92 -6.21
N ALA A 34 -4.49 5.61 -6.37
CA ALA A 34 -3.28 5.30 -5.63
C ALA A 34 -3.53 5.22 -4.11
N ILE A 35 -3.10 4.11 -3.51
CA ILE A 35 -3.35 3.76 -2.11
C ILE A 35 -2.12 4.07 -1.27
N PRO A 36 -2.23 4.78 -0.13
CA PRO A 36 -1.13 4.96 0.81
C PRO A 36 -0.60 3.61 1.34
N VAL A 37 0.72 3.47 1.44
CA VAL A 37 1.33 2.27 2.06
C VAL A 37 1.01 2.14 3.55
N THR A 38 0.51 3.19 4.20
CA THR A 38 0.09 3.19 5.60
C THR A 38 -1.32 2.61 5.81
N ASP A 39 -2.09 2.42 4.73
CA ASP A 39 -3.48 1.99 4.83
C ASP A 39 -3.59 0.50 5.16
N THR A 40 -4.66 0.14 5.87
CA THR A 40 -5.09 -1.26 6.02
C THR A 40 -6.15 -1.58 4.99
N LEU A 41 -5.94 -2.62 4.19
CA LEU A 41 -6.87 -3.07 3.16
C LEU A 41 -7.67 -4.29 3.62
N TYR A 42 -8.93 -4.37 3.18
CA TYR A 42 -9.86 -5.41 3.59
C TYR A 42 -10.20 -6.28 2.39
N VAL A 43 -9.86 -7.56 2.46
CA VAL A 43 -10.04 -8.53 1.37
C VAL A 43 -11.28 -9.38 1.65
N LEU A 44 -12.14 -9.52 0.64
CA LEU A 44 -13.24 -10.47 0.61
C LEU A 44 -13.03 -11.45 -0.54
N LEU A 45 -12.89 -12.72 -0.18
CA LEU A 45 -12.99 -13.84 -1.09
C LEU A 45 -14.39 -14.45 -0.96
N LYS A 46 -15.02 -14.75 -2.09
CA LYS A 46 -16.39 -15.28 -2.12
C LYS A 46 -16.55 -16.30 -3.24
N ILE A 47 -17.18 -17.44 -2.93
CA ILE A 47 -17.65 -18.39 -3.94
C ILE A 47 -18.78 -17.73 -4.75
N GLU A 48 -18.67 -17.76 -6.07
CA GLU A 48 -19.67 -17.26 -7.00
C GLU A 48 -20.61 -18.38 -7.47
N GLY A 49 -21.85 -18.01 -7.80
CA GLY A 49 -22.86 -18.94 -8.33
C GLY A 49 -23.72 -19.62 -7.25
N GLN A 50 -25.05 -19.46 -7.38
CA GLN A 50 -26.03 -19.87 -6.36
C GLN A 50 -26.04 -21.38 -6.04
N HIS A 51 -25.71 -22.23 -7.01
CA HIS A 51 -25.71 -23.68 -6.81
C HIS A 51 -24.55 -24.17 -5.95
N GLN A 52 -23.39 -23.50 -5.98
CA GLN A 52 -22.19 -23.95 -5.25
C GLN A 52 -22.20 -23.51 -3.78
N LEU A 53 -22.91 -22.43 -3.45
CA LEU A 53 -23.03 -21.89 -2.09
C LEU A 53 -23.64 -22.86 -1.07
N LYS A 54 -24.37 -23.88 -1.52
CA LYS A 54 -25.05 -24.84 -0.65
C LYS A 54 -24.18 -26.02 -0.22
N TYR A 55 -23.08 -26.27 -0.92
CA TYR A 55 -22.32 -27.52 -0.78
C TYR A 55 -20.89 -27.33 -0.31
N PHE A 56 -20.36 -26.10 -0.42
CA PHE A 56 -18.94 -25.84 -0.22
C PHE A 56 -18.68 -24.74 0.81
N LEU A 57 -17.61 -24.92 1.55
CA LEU A 57 -16.98 -23.92 2.40
C LEU A 57 -15.70 -23.42 1.72
N LEU A 58 -15.36 -22.17 1.95
CA LEU A 58 -14.18 -21.53 1.36
C LEU A 58 -13.04 -21.48 2.39
N SER A 59 -11.92 -22.10 2.05
CA SER A 59 -10.68 -22.03 2.81
C SER A 59 -9.58 -21.34 2.01
N ILE A 60 -8.62 -20.75 2.72
CA ILE A 60 -7.42 -20.15 2.14
C ILE A 60 -6.25 -21.07 2.50
N LEU A 61 -5.50 -21.50 1.48
CA LEU A 61 -4.25 -22.23 1.69
C LEU A 61 -3.10 -21.25 1.84
N ASP A 62 -2.93 -20.35 0.87
CA ASP A 62 -1.85 -19.37 0.85
C ASP A 62 -2.38 -18.07 0.25
N CYS A 63 -1.96 -16.93 0.76
CA CYS A 63 -2.10 -15.63 0.11
C CYS A 63 -0.76 -14.93 0.12
N TRP A 64 -0.38 -14.37 -1.02
CA TRP A 64 0.87 -13.67 -1.19
C TRP A 64 0.68 -12.55 -2.20
N ALA A 65 1.67 -11.69 -2.25
CA ALA A 65 1.68 -10.57 -3.13
C ALA A 65 2.96 -10.57 -3.95
N THR A 66 2.89 -10.00 -5.14
CA THR A 66 4.03 -9.92 -6.04
C THR A 66 4.05 -8.58 -6.81
N PRO A 67 5.21 -8.11 -7.30
CA PRO A 67 5.31 -6.83 -8.00
C PRO A 67 4.85 -6.86 -9.47
N SER A 68 4.35 -8.00 -9.96
CA SER A 68 3.87 -8.17 -11.35
C SER A 68 2.65 -9.09 -11.38
N THR A 69 2.03 -9.25 -12.55
CA THR A 69 0.87 -10.12 -12.71
C THR A 69 1.16 -11.61 -12.50
N ASP A 70 2.44 -12.03 -12.56
CA ASP A 70 2.84 -13.43 -12.43
C ASP A 70 2.80 -13.89 -10.96
N PRO A 71 1.87 -14.78 -10.57
CA PRO A 71 1.79 -15.29 -9.21
C PRO A 71 2.98 -16.17 -8.81
N PHE A 72 3.77 -16.67 -9.76
CA PHE A 72 4.87 -17.61 -9.51
C PHE A 72 6.25 -16.97 -9.53
N GLN A 73 6.33 -15.64 -9.69
CA GLN A 73 7.62 -14.96 -9.68
C GLN A 73 8.36 -15.11 -8.34
N ASN A 74 9.68 -14.98 -8.36
CA ASN A 74 10.52 -15.23 -7.18
C ASN A 74 10.30 -14.20 -6.06
N VAL A 75 10.05 -12.94 -6.40
CA VAL A 75 9.83 -11.87 -5.42
C VAL A 75 8.39 -11.92 -4.94
N GLN A 76 8.21 -12.39 -3.70
CA GLN A 76 6.89 -12.55 -3.09
C GLN A 76 6.89 -12.02 -1.66
N HIS A 77 5.76 -11.43 -1.24
CA HIS A 77 5.49 -11.11 0.16
C HIS A 77 4.33 -11.98 0.65
N LYS A 78 4.57 -12.84 1.63
CA LYS A 78 3.56 -13.77 2.16
C LYS A 78 2.66 -13.04 3.15
N LEU A 79 1.35 -13.19 2.97
CA LEU A 79 0.31 -12.69 3.87
C LEU A 79 -0.30 -13.82 4.69
N ILE A 80 -0.61 -14.93 4.02
CA ILE A 80 -1.15 -16.15 4.62
C ILE A 80 -0.32 -17.31 4.09
N GLU A 81 0.18 -18.16 4.98
CA GLU A 81 0.93 -19.35 4.63
C GLU A 81 0.33 -20.55 5.34
N GLU A 82 0.09 -21.63 4.58
CA GLU A 82 -0.42 -22.88 5.13
C GLU A 82 -1.76 -22.78 5.89
N GLY A 83 -2.54 -21.73 5.60
CA GLY A 83 -3.83 -21.38 6.19
C GLY A 83 -3.78 -20.47 7.41
N CYS A 84 -2.60 -19.96 7.79
CA CYS A 84 -2.43 -19.04 8.92
C CYS A 84 -1.85 -17.68 8.49
N PRO A 85 -2.20 -16.58 9.20
CA PRO A 85 -1.54 -15.29 9.00
C PRO A 85 -0.01 -15.44 9.14
N HIS A 86 0.74 -14.89 8.21
CA HIS A 86 2.20 -15.01 8.18
C HIS A 86 2.87 -14.14 9.26
N ASN A 87 2.25 -13.02 9.62
CA ASN A 87 2.68 -12.09 10.66
C ASN A 87 1.46 -11.36 11.26
N ASP A 88 1.72 -10.38 12.13
CA ASP A 88 0.75 -9.55 12.84
C ASP A 88 0.11 -8.46 11.98
N THR A 89 0.62 -8.20 10.76
CA THR A 89 0.00 -7.23 9.85
C THR A 89 -1.27 -7.77 9.21
N VAL A 90 -1.54 -9.08 9.32
CA VAL A 90 -2.69 -9.77 8.74
C VAL A 90 -3.66 -10.22 9.84
N THR A 91 -4.95 -9.93 9.66
CA THR A 91 -6.00 -10.30 10.63
C THR A 91 -7.19 -10.96 9.94
N TYR A 92 -7.64 -12.10 10.45
CA TYR A 92 -8.88 -12.74 9.99
C TYR A 92 -10.11 -12.02 10.56
N LEU A 93 -11.09 -11.77 9.70
CA LEU A 93 -12.31 -11.05 10.03
C LEU A 93 -13.55 -11.96 10.08
N ASN A 94 -13.36 -13.25 9.78
CA ASN A 94 -14.30 -14.32 10.03
C ASN A 94 -13.54 -15.64 10.23
N ALA A 95 -14.25 -16.68 10.67
CA ALA A 95 -13.71 -18.03 10.70
C ALA A 95 -13.56 -18.58 9.26
N ILE A 96 -12.33 -18.58 8.75
CA ILE A 96 -12.00 -19.11 7.42
C ILE A 96 -12.22 -20.62 7.40
N GLY A 97 -12.88 -21.12 6.36
CA GLY A 97 -13.26 -22.52 6.25
C GLY A 97 -14.60 -22.89 6.91
N GLU A 98 -15.34 -21.91 7.45
CA GLU A 98 -16.67 -22.14 8.05
C GLU A 98 -17.83 -21.51 7.25
N SER A 99 -17.54 -20.76 6.19
CA SER A 99 -18.55 -20.13 5.34
C SER A 99 -18.15 -20.16 3.87
N THR A 100 -19.03 -19.68 2.99
CA THR A 100 -18.74 -19.49 1.55
C THR A 100 -17.89 -18.25 1.26
N THR A 101 -17.46 -17.54 2.32
CA THR A 101 -16.62 -16.36 2.26
C THR A 101 -15.41 -16.47 3.17
N ALA A 102 -14.32 -15.84 2.77
CA ALA A 102 -13.15 -15.64 3.62
C ALA A 102 -12.81 -14.16 3.61
N LYS A 103 -12.67 -13.58 4.80
CA LYS A 103 -12.45 -12.15 5.02
C LYS A 103 -11.20 -11.98 5.87
N PHE A 104 -10.27 -11.18 5.39
CA PHE A 104 -9.09 -10.81 6.16
C PHE A 104 -8.69 -9.37 5.82
N SER A 105 -7.93 -8.74 6.71
CA SER A 105 -7.27 -7.46 6.44
C SER A 105 -5.76 -7.63 6.46
N PHE A 106 -5.06 -6.74 5.78
CA PHE A 106 -3.62 -6.62 5.86
C PHE A 106 -3.16 -5.16 5.79
N GLN A 107 -2.05 -4.82 6.46
CA GLN A 107 -1.42 -3.51 6.28
C GLN A 107 -0.72 -3.45 4.92
N MET A 108 -0.96 -2.37 4.17
CA MET A 108 -0.35 -2.19 2.87
C MET A 108 1.16 -2.06 2.98
N PHE A 109 1.86 -2.36 1.89
CA PHE A 109 3.31 -2.27 1.78
C PHE A 109 3.69 -2.01 0.33
N GLN A 110 4.97 -1.78 0.07
CA GLN A 110 5.52 -1.61 -1.26
C GLN A 110 6.72 -2.53 -1.48
N PHE A 111 6.87 -3.03 -2.70
CA PHE A 111 8.14 -3.64 -3.12
C PHE A 111 9.12 -2.53 -3.52
N VAL A 112 10.39 -2.68 -3.13
CA VAL A 112 11.43 -1.70 -3.47
C VAL A 112 11.55 -1.60 -4.98
N GLY A 113 11.36 -0.39 -5.53
CA GLY A 113 11.47 -0.13 -6.97
C GLY A 113 10.21 -0.45 -7.79
N TYR A 114 9.09 -0.83 -7.16
CA TYR A 114 7.84 -1.14 -7.86
C TYR A 114 6.68 -0.26 -7.34
N PRO A 115 5.95 0.43 -8.24
CA PRO A 115 4.82 1.28 -7.84
C PRO A 115 3.52 0.49 -7.64
N GLU A 116 3.54 -0.82 -7.87
CA GLU A 116 2.35 -1.66 -7.96
C GLU A 116 2.51 -2.96 -7.20
N VAL A 117 1.38 -3.46 -6.71
CA VAL A 117 1.27 -4.76 -6.03
C VAL A 117 0.12 -5.56 -6.63
N PHE A 118 0.35 -6.83 -6.85
CA PHE A 118 -0.68 -7.81 -7.22
C PHE A 118 -0.85 -8.78 -6.05
N LEU A 119 -2.10 -9.02 -5.65
CA LEU A 119 -2.44 -10.02 -4.64
C LEU A 119 -2.85 -11.31 -5.31
N HIS A 120 -2.46 -12.42 -4.71
CA HIS A 120 -2.80 -13.77 -5.15
C HIS A 120 -3.19 -14.59 -3.93
N CYS A 121 -4.25 -15.36 -4.05
CA CYS A 121 -4.68 -16.30 -3.03
C CYS A 121 -4.93 -17.66 -3.66
N ARG A 122 -4.26 -18.68 -3.15
CA ARG A 122 -4.57 -20.08 -3.38
C ARG A 122 -5.71 -20.47 -2.44
N VAL A 123 -6.89 -20.63 -2.99
CA VAL A 123 -8.11 -21.03 -2.27
C VAL A 123 -8.44 -22.49 -2.52
N ARG A 124 -9.21 -23.05 -1.59
CA ARG A 124 -9.72 -24.41 -1.63
C ARG A 124 -11.20 -24.42 -1.29
N LEU A 125 -11.99 -25.23 -2.00
CA LEU A 125 -13.34 -25.58 -1.57
C LEU A 125 -13.32 -26.84 -0.71
N CYS A 126 -14.06 -26.80 0.40
CA CYS A 126 -14.22 -27.96 1.27
C CYS A 126 -15.67 -28.42 1.31
N LEU A 127 -15.87 -29.72 1.51
CA LEU A 127 -17.17 -30.26 1.87
C LEU A 127 -17.35 -30.18 3.41
N PRO A 128 -18.49 -29.67 3.91
CA PRO A 128 -18.73 -29.51 5.36
C PRO A 128 -18.51 -30.78 6.20
N ASN A 129 -18.80 -31.95 5.63
CA ASN A 129 -18.71 -33.25 6.32
C ASN A 129 -17.51 -34.09 5.85
N SER A 130 -16.46 -33.46 5.33
CA SER A 130 -15.24 -34.17 4.93
C SER A 130 -14.37 -34.54 6.12
N SER A 131 -13.56 -35.58 5.96
CA SER A 131 -12.61 -36.04 7.00
C SER A 131 -11.43 -35.08 7.22
N GLU A 132 -11.23 -34.11 6.34
CA GLU A 132 -10.20 -33.09 6.45
C GLU A 132 -10.84 -31.78 6.92
N ALA A 133 -10.31 -31.21 8.01
CA ALA A 133 -10.82 -29.95 8.53
C ALA A 133 -10.62 -28.81 7.51
N CYS A 134 -11.70 -28.11 7.18
CA CYS A 134 -11.66 -26.97 6.26
C CYS A 134 -11.04 -25.72 6.91
N ALA A 135 -11.40 -25.48 8.17
CA ALA A 135 -10.76 -24.51 9.03
C ALA A 135 -9.50 -25.13 9.65
N LYS A 136 -8.39 -24.39 9.64
CA LYS A 136 -7.14 -24.81 10.29
C LYS A 136 -6.90 -23.95 11.52
N PRO A 137 -6.55 -24.56 12.67
CA PRO A 137 -6.17 -23.80 13.86
C PRO A 137 -4.80 -23.16 13.68
N CYS A 138 -4.65 -21.93 14.18
CA CYS A 138 -3.39 -21.18 14.25
C CYS A 138 -3.02 -20.93 15.73
N PRO A 139 -1.74 -21.06 16.14
CA PRO A 139 -0.60 -21.49 15.33
C PRO A 139 -0.69 -22.97 14.96
N ARG A 140 -0.20 -23.31 13.77
CA ARG A 140 -0.30 -24.67 13.25
C ARG A 140 0.55 -25.62 14.10
N GLN A 141 -0.07 -26.66 14.66
CA GLN A 141 0.69 -27.76 15.27
C GLN A 141 1.32 -28.58 14.14
N TRP A 142 2.64 -28.79 14.20
CA TRP A 142 3.45 -29.45 13.16
C TRP A 142 3.09 -30.94 13.02
N ARG A 143 1.95 -31.24 12.40
CA ARG A 143 1.64 -32.56 11.87
C ARG A 143 1.55 -32.45 10.36
N LYS A 144 2.59 -32.95 9.68
CA LYS A 144 2.66 -33.02 8.22
C LYS A 144 1.72 -34.12 7.73
N LYS A 145 0.41 -33.88 7.77
CA LYS A 145 -0.54 -34.71 7.02
C LYS A 145 -0.44 -34.28 5.56
N ARG A 146 -0.10 -35.22 4.67
CA ARG A 146 -0.14 -34.97 3.22
C ARG A 146 -1.58 -34.60 2.86
N SER A 147 -1.80 -33.39 2.35
CA SER A 147 -3.07 -33.06 1.72
C SER A 147 -3.19 -33.94 0.47
N LEU A 148 -4.34 -34.58 0.27
CA LEU A 148 -4.63 -35.19 -1.01
C LEU A 148 -4.60 -34.07 -2.06
N VAL A 149 -4.02 -34.35 -3.23
CA VAL A 149 -4.08 -33.43 -4.38
C VAL A 149 -5.56 -33.16 -4.62
N ASP A 150 -5.98 -31.93 -4.35
CA ASP A 150 -7.39 -31.56 -4.31
C ASP A 150 -7.72 -30.84 -5.62
N ASP A 151 -8.56 -31.47 -6.44
CA ASP A 151 -9.11 -30.92 -7.69
C ASP A 151 -9.90 -29.61 -7.46
N TYR A 152 -10.14 -29.24 -6.19
CA TYR A 152 -10.89 -28.06 -5.77
C TYR A 152 -10.02 -26.88 -5.33
N ASN A 153 -8.78 -26.78 -5.81
CA ASN A 153 -7.87 -25.68 -5.52
C ASN A 153 -7.67 -24.74 -6.72
N LYS A 154 -7.64 -23.43 -6.49
CA LYS A 154 -7.39 -22.44 -7.56
C LYS A 154 -6.67 -21.20 -7.02
N ILE A 155 -5.87 -20.55 -7.86
CA ILE A 155 -5.30 -19.22 -7.58
C ILE A 155 -6.25 -18.16 -8.13
N VAL A 156 -6.66 -17.22 -7.27
CA VAL A 156 -7.39 -16.01 -7.63
C VAL A 156 -6.50 -14.80 -7.37
N SER A 157 -6.50 -13.84 -8.30
CA SER A 157 -5.61 -12.68 -8.25
C SER A 157 -6.37 -11.36 -8.33
N TYR A 158 -5.82 -10.30 -7.74
CA TYR A 158 -6.35 -8.94 -7.77
C TYR A 158 -5.21 -7.96 -7.98
N GLY A 159 -5.35 -7.05 -8.94
CA GLY A 159 -4.38 -6.01 -9.21
C GLY A 159 -4.51 -5.46 -10.64
N PRO A 160 -3.70 -4.46 -11.01
CA PRO A 160 -2.68 -3.82 -10.17
C PRO A 160 -3.28 -2.97 -9.04
N ILE A 161 -2.62 -2.95 -7.88
CA ILE A 161 -2.85 -1.98 -6.82
C ILE A 161 -1.75 -0.93 -6.92
N HIS A 162 -2.11 0.27 -7.38
CA HIS A 162 -1.15 1.38 -7.46
C HIS A 162 -0.95 2.02 -6.09
N LEU A 163 0.30 2.30 -5.75
CA LEU A 163 0.68 2.87 -4.46
C LEU A 163 0.92 4.38 -4.56
N LEU A 164 0.48 5.11 -3.55
CA LEU A 164 1.03 6.44 -3.29
C LEU A 164 2.38 6.25 -2.63
N ALA A 165 3.40 6.87 -3.21
CA ALA A 165 4.71 6.95 -2.57
C ALA A 165 4.53 7.43 -1.14
N ALA A 166 5.09 6.71 -0.17
CA ALA A 166 5.22 7.25 1.17
C ALA A 166 5.94 8.61 1.06
N PRO A 167 5.50 9.65 1.80
CA PRO A 167 6.35 10.82 1.99
C PRO A 167 7.69 10.30 2.49
N SER A 168 8.76 10.51 1.72
CA SER A 168 10.09 10.06 2.10
C SER A 168 10.46 10.75 3.42
N LEU A 169 10.29 10.05 4.55
CA LEU A 169 10.92 10.43 5.79
C LEU A 169 12.43 10.25 5.54
N GLY A 170 13.12 11.36 5.28
CA GLY A 170 14.56 11.36 5.04
C GLY A 170 14.97 11.19 3.57
N ALA A 171 14.46 12.05 2.68
CA ALA A 171 15.37 12.59 1.68
C ALA A 171 16.17 13.70 2.38
N GLU A 172 17.17 13.32 3.18
CA GLU A 172 18.27 14.24 3.44
C GLU A 172 18.93 14.48 2.08
N THR A 173 18.62 15.62 1.49
CA THR A 173 19.49 16.26 0.53
C THR A 173 20.84 16.44 1.23
N HIS A 174 21.75 15.49 1.02
CA HIS A 174 23.17 15.76 1.10
C HIS A 174 23.46 16.84 0.05
N HIS A 175 23.27 18.09 0.45
CA HIS A 175 23.85 19.24 -0.18
C HIS A 175 25.36 19.13 0.06
N SER A 176 26.02 18.33 -0.78
CA SER A 176 27.47 18.35 -0.87
C SER A 176 27.89 19.60 -1.63
N SER A 177 27.93 20.71 -0.92
CA SER A 177 28.84 21.83 -1.20
C SER A 177 29.47 22.22 0.13
N THR A 178 30.45 21.42 0.55
CA THR A 178 31.49 21.89 1.46
C THR A 178 32.37 22.83 0.66
N ASP A 179 32.17 24.13 0.84
CA ASP A 179 33.26 25.10 0.71
C ASP A 179 32.98 26.19 1.74
N GLN A 180 33.56 26.02 2.92
CA GLN A 180 33.62 27.08 3.91
C GLN A 180 35.06 27.30 4.36
N GLN A 181 35.51 28.51 3.99
CA GLN A 181 36.45 29.40 4.67
C GLN A 181 37.95 29.14 4.51
N ASP A 182 38.59 29.96 3.68
CA ASP A 182 39.62 30.88 4.19
C ASP A 182 39.78 32.11 3.28
N LEU A 183 39.36 33.30 3.76
CA LEU A 183 40.06 34.56 3.45
C LEU A 183 39.64 35.64 4.44
N GLY A 184 40.59 36.03 5.28
CA GLY A 184 40.41 36.99 6.36
C GLY A 184 40.13 38.42 5.91
N GLY A 185 39.48 39.15 6.83
CA GLY A 185 39.63 40.59 7.03
C GLY A 185 38.93 41.51 6.03
N ILE A 186 37.91 42.22 6.50
CA ILE A 186 37.79 43.70 6.56
C ILE A 186 36.31 44.04 6.87
N PRO A 187 35.98 44.78 7.95
CA PRO A 187 34.62 45.24 8.21
C PRO A 187 34.33 46.54 7.43
N SER A 188 33.62 46.46 6.30
CA SER A 188 33.14 47.63 5.56
C SER A 188 31.81 48.14 6.14
N LEU A 189 31.89 48.98 7.18
CA LEU A 189 30.76 49.70 7.78
C LEU A 189 30.71 51.15 7.27
N TRP A 190 30.58 51.39 5.96
CA TRP A 190 30.44 52.76 5.42
C TRP A 190 29.61 52.78 4.15
N LEU A 191 28.28 52.84 4.28
CA LEU A 191 27.41 53.32 3.19
C LEU A 191 26.13 54.09 3.57
N PRO A 192 25.77 54.40 4.84
CA PRO A 192 24.72 55.39 5.07
C PRO A 192 25.25 56.84 5.11
N GLY A 193 26.55 57.06 5.30
CA GLY A 193 27.11 58.42 5.47
C GLY A 193 27.09 59.28 4.20
N ALA A 194 27.34 58.68 3.03
CA ALA A 194 27.35 59.41 1.76
C ALA A 194 25.94 59.89 1.36
N LEU A 195 24.91 59.08 1.65
CA LEU A 195 23.50 59.43 1.43
C LEU A 195 23.06 60.59 2.34
N VAL A 196 23.47 60.58 3.61
CA VAL A 196 23.15 61.66 4.54
C VAL A 196 23.84 62.98 4.14
N LEU A 197 25.11 62.93 3.70
CA LEU A 197 25.83 64.13 3.25
C LEU A 197 25.20 64.73 1.98
N LEU A 198 24.80 63.89 1.03
CA LEU A 198 24.10 64.31 -0.19
C LEU A 198 22.76 64.98 0.15
N CYS A 199 21.97 64.42 1.06
CA CYS A 199 20.71 65.02 1.49
C CYS A 199 20.91 66.41 2.12
N VAL A 200 21.90 66.58 3.01
CA VAL A 200 22.16 67.87 3.66
C VAL A 200 22.61 68.94 2.64
N LEU A 201 23.47 68.58 1.68
CA LEU A 201 23.89 69.51 0.63
C LEU A 201 22.72 69.95 -0.25
N CYS A 202 21.83 69.02 -0.64
CA CYS A 202 20.63 69.37 -1.39
C CYS A 202 19.73 70.37 -0.63
N VAL A 203 19.47 70.14 0.66
CA VAL A 203 18.64 71.04 1.47
C VAL A 203 19.26 72.44 1.58
N LEU A 204 20.57 72.55 1.77
CA LEU A 204 21.26 73.84 1.84
C LEU A 204 21.19 74.63 0.52
N THR A 205 21.33 73.95 -0.62
CA THR A 205 21.22 74.62 -1.93
C THR A 205 19.81 75.16 -2.20
N VAL A 206 18.77 74.40 -1.83
CA VAL A 206 17.37 74.82 -1.98
C VAL A 206 17.05 76.01 -1.06
N ALA A 207 17.53 75.99 0.19
CA ALA A 207 17.36 77.10 1.11
C ALA A 207 18.07 78.37 0.61
N ALA A 208 19.30 78.25 0.12
CA ALA A 208 20.03 79.39 -0.45
C ALA A 208 19.32 79.99 -1.68
N ALA A 209 18.80 79.14 -2.57
CA ALA A 209 18.03 79.59 -3.73
C ALA A 209 16.71 80.29 -3.34
N ALA A 210 16.00 79.78 -2.34
CA ALA A 210 14.79 80.41 -1.81
C ALA A 210 15.07 81.78 -1.18
N ILE A 211 16.19 81.91 -0.46
CA ILE A 211 16.61 83.17 0.15
C ILE A 211 17.07 84.19 -0.91
N SER A 212 17.74 83.74 -2.00
CA SER A 212 18.13 84.64 -3.08
C SER A 212 16.94 85.13 -3.91
N VAL A 213 15.94 84.28 -4.14
CA VAL A 213 14.71 84.66 -4.87
C VAL A 213 13.82 85.58 -4.02
N GLY A 214 13.74 85.35 -2.70
CA GLY A 214 13.01 86.23 -1.78
C GLY A 214 13.65 87.60 -1.54
N ARG A 215 14.87 87.85 -2.03
CA ARG A 215 15.56 89.15 -1.95
C ARG A 215 15.48 89.99 -3.23
N GLN A 216 14.88 89.45 -4.30
CA GLN A 216 14.73 90.10 -5.61
C GLN A 216 13.26 90.36 -6.00
N LEU A 217 12.32 90.26 -5.05
CA LEU A 217 10.92 90.70 -5.14
C LEU A 217 10.65 91.80 -4.13
#